data_AF-A0A2P6MGE8-F1
#
_entry.id   AF-A0A2P6MGE8-F1
#
_cell.length_a   1.000
_cell.length_b   1.000
_cell.length_c   1.000
_cell.angle_alpha   90.00
_cell.angle_beta   90.00
_cell.angle_gamma   90.00
#
_symmetry.space_group_name_H-M   'P 1'
#
loop_
_entity.id
_entity.type
_entity.pdbx_description
1 polymer ?
#
loop_
_entity_poly.entity_id
_entity_poly.type
_entity_poly.pdbx_seq_one_letter_code
_entity_poly.pdbx_strand_id
1 'polypeptide(L)'
;MGKNMEHMGRSTQLLHAGQVPDPATGARAVPIYQTTSYVFEDTGHAERLFSLAEPGNIYSRIMNPTVDAFEKRMAVLEDGVGALGTSSGMAAITMTILNLASSGDHIVAASHLYGGTYNLFAVTLPRYGINVTFVDISNPDEVEGAIQENTKAVYGETIGNPGLYVMDFHTISDIAHSHGIPLVVDNTFGTPAVCRPLQHGADIVVHSATKWIGGHGTTIGGVVVDGGRFTWNKEKFPHFHEPDPSYNGLVYNDLGDMAFILKLRVQLLRDIGASLSPQNAFQLLQGLETLSLRMERHQQNAKKLAEALSGHPGVSWVKYPGLTEHPAHELAAKYLDGGYGAIVNFGIEGGVEAGRKLIDSITLWSHVANVGDAKSLIIHPASTTHLQLSPEDQDRSGVTPDLVRLSVGLEQFEDLYASLADAIAEATGTDAALPEVDPLAQARQAAVEHTEDGPRRRVLAALTSTSEYTKAWERLGYRVLPAGSEEALRELQQNGVHVDYVYAPEGADSLTETACRLLQPKGVIHHGTPDVEAKIPSGTASLVDKN
;
A
#
# COMPACT_ATOMS: atom_id res chain seq x y z
N MET A 1 -17.13 -23.31 -7.56
CA MET A 1 -16.97 -21.98 -8.20
C MET A 1 -18.08 -21.80 -9.22
N GLY A 2 -18.54 -20.57 -9.47
CA GLY A 2 -19.33 -20.30 -10.67
C GLY A 2 -18.53 -20.73 -11.91
N LYS A 3 -19.20 -21.29 -12.93
CA LYS A 3 -18.52 -21.72 -14.15
C LYS A 3 -17.74 -20.54 -14.76
N ASN A 4 -16.49 -20.75 -15.15
CA ASN A 4 -15.64 -19.81 -15.89
C ASN A 4 -15.19 -18.54 -15.14
N MET A 5 -14.86 -18.62 -13.84
CA MET A 5 -14.40 -17.45 -13.07
C MET A 5 -13.09 -16.85 -13.61
N GLU A 6 -12.21 -17.72 -14.10
CA GLU A 6 -10.94 -17.41 -14.75
C GLU A 6 -11.08 -16.52 -16.00
N HIS A 7 -12.24 -16.54 -16.67
CA HIS A 7 -12.51 -15.71 -17.85
C HIS A 7 -13.21 -14.38 -17.54
N MET A 8 -13.60 -14.15 -16.29
CA MET A 8 -14.25 -12.91 -15.87
C MET A 8 -13.23 -11.79 -15.68
N GLY A 9 -13.69 -10.54 -15.74
CA GLY A 9 -12.84 -9.38 -15.45
C GLY A 9 -12.31 -9.38 -14.02
N ARG A 10 -11.14 -8.77 -13.81
CA ARG A 10 -10.40 -8.77 -12.53
C ARG A 10 -11.24 -8.29 -11.35
N SER A 11 -11.98 -7.20 -11.50
CA SER A 11 -12.89 -6.70 -10.46
C SER A 11 -14.01 -7.70 -10.11
N THR A 12 -14.47 -8.51 -11.05
CA THR A 12 -15.44 -9.59 -10.78
C THR A 12 -14.77 -10.74 -10.04
N GLN A 13 -13.54 -11.11 -10.42
CA GLN A 13 -12.76 -12.15 -9.74
C GLN A 13 -12.50 -11.79 -8.26
N LEU A 14 -12.14 -10.53 -7.98
CA LEU A 14 -11.93 -10.02 -6.61
C LEU A 14 -13.15 -10.22 -5.69
N LEU A 15 -14.36 -10.18 -6.26
CA LEU A 15 -15.62 -10.33 -5.53
C LEU A 15 -16.11 -11.78 -5.44
N HIS A 16 -15.78 -12.64 -6.39
CA HIS A 16 -16.45 -13.94 -6.54
C HIS A 16 -15.54 -15.15 -6.56
N ALA A 17 -14.26 -15.00 -6.88
CA ALA A 17 -13.35 -16.14 -6.89
C ALA A 17 -13.19 -16.73 -5.49
N GLY A 18 -13.03 -18.05 -5.45
CA GLY A 18 -12.87 -18.83 -4.22
C GLY A 18 -14.11 -19.00 -3.36
N GLN A 19 -15.26 -18.39 -3.71
CA GLN A 19 -16.49 -18.49 -2.89
C GLN A 19 -17.73 -18.88 -3.70
N VAL A 20 -18.66 -19.53 -3.00
CA VAL A 20 -20.06 -19.72 -3.39
C VAL A 20 -20.92 -19.41 -2.16
N PRO A 21 -22.21 -19.05 -2.30
CA PRO A 21 -23.09 -18.92 -1.13
C PRO A 21 -23.04 -20.17 -0.27
N ASP A 22 -23.05 -19.99 1.05
CA ASP A 22 -22.98 -21.09 2.01
C ASP A 22 -24.14 -22.08 1.77
N PRO A 23 -23.88 -23.36 1.48
CA PRO A 23 -24.93 -24.32 1.17
C PRO A 23 -25.91 -24.59 2.34
N ALA A 24 -25.48 -24.39 3.59
CA ALA A 24 -26.31 -24.68 4.75
C ALA A 24 -27.33 -23.57 5.06
N THR A 25 -26.96 -22.31 4.84
CA THR A 25 -27.77 -21.14 5.24
C THR A 25 -28.14 -20.20 4.09
N GLY A 26 -27.46 -20.31 2.94
CA GLY A 26 -27.57 -19.37 1.84
C GLY A 26 -26.80 -18.05 2.06
N ALA A 27 -25.99 -17.94 3.12
CA ALA A 27 -25.21 -16.73 3.39
C ALA A 27 -24.33 -16.35 2.18
N ARG A 28 -24.39 -15.07 1.79
CA ARG A 28 -23.65 -14.57 0.63
C ARG A 28 -22.20 -14.21 0.94
N ALA A 29 -21.96 -13.60 2.09
CA ALA A 29 -20.62 -13.32 2.58
C ALA A 29 -19.97 -14.63 3.06
N VAL A 30 -18.63 -14.72 2.99
CA VAL A 30 -17.89 -15.86 3.53
C VAL A 30 -18.13 -15.95 5.04
N PRO A 31 -18.62 -17.07 5.58
CA PRO A 31 -18.71 -17.25 7.02
C PRO A 31 -17.32 -17.29 7.66
N ILE A 32 -17.23 -16.81 8.90
CA ILE A 32 -16.00 -16.91 9.70
C ILE A 32 -16.04 -18.25 10.46
N TYR A 33 -15.30 -19.24 9.99
CA TYR A 33 -15.14 -20.52 10.67
C TYR A 33 -14.10 -20.40 11.78
N GLN A 34 -14.46 -19.71 12.87
CA GLN A 34 -13.63 -19.54 14.06
C GLN A 34 -13.62 -20.83 14.91
N THR A 35 -13.09 -21.91 14.33
CA THR A 35 -12.97 -23.23 14.97
C THR A 35 -11.54 -23.76 14.83
N THR A 36 -11.16 -24.70 15.69
CA THR A 36 -9.88 -25.40 15.62
C THR A 36 -9.97 -26.73 14.87
N SER A 37 -11.06 -27.47 15.05
CA SER A 37 -11.21 -28.86 14.59
C SER A 37 -12.57 -29.08 13.91
N TYR A 38 -12.65 -30.14 13.13
CA TYR A 38 -13.85 -30.55 12.40
C TYR A 38 -14.24 -31.97 12.79
N VAL A 39 -15.54 -32.24 12.88
CA VAL A 39 -16.07 -33.57 13.22
C VAL A 39 -15.95 -34.48 12.00
N PHE A 40 -15.42 -35.69 12.18
CA PHE A 40 -15.44 -36.72 11.14
C PHE A 40 -16.77 -37.47 11.15
N GLU A 41 -17.27 -37.82 9.97
CA GLU A 41 -18.47 -38.66 9.81
C GLU A 41 -18.28 -40.05 10.44
N ASP A 42 -17.15 -40.69 10.15
CA ASP A 42 -16.74 -41.98 10.70
C ASP A 42 -15.20 -42.14 10.63
N THR A 43 -14.71 -43.30 11.09
CA THR A 43 -13.28 -43.63 11.10
C THR A 43 -12.68 -43.79 9.70
N GLY A 44 -13.47 -44.25 8.73
CA GLY A 44 -13.04 -44.37 7.33
C GLY A 44 -12.89 -43.02 6.65
N HIS A 45 -13.78 -42.06 6.93
CA HIS A 45 -13.64 -40.68 6.49
C HIS A 45 -12.36 -40.05 7.07
N ALA A 46 -12.09 -40.23 8.37
CA ALA A 46 -10.84 -39.76 8.96
C ALA A 46 -9.59 -40.35 8.26
N GLU A 47 -9.56 -41.66 8.01
CA GLU A 47 -8.46 -42.33 7.31
C GLU A 47 -8.22 -41.76 5.91
N ARG A 48 -9.28 -41.52 5.14
CA ARG A 48 -9.17 -40.93 3.79
C ARG A 48 -8.65 -39.49 3.82
N LEU A 49 -9.03 -38.69 4.81
CA LEU A 49 -8.51 -37.33 4.97
C LEU A 49 -7.01 -37.33 5.33
N PHE A 50 -6.59 -38.15 6.30
CA PHE A 50 -5.20 -38.20 6.77
C PHE A 50 -4.23 -38.83 5.76
N SER A 51 -4.75 -39.64 4.82
CA SER A 51 -3.97 -40.22 3.72
C SER A 51 -3.95 -39.36 2.44
N LEU A 52 -4.64 -38.20 2.44
CA LEU A 52 -4.89 -37.37 1.25
C LEU A 52 -5.68 -38.06 0.14
N ALA A 53 -6.32 -39.20 0.43
CA ALA A 53 -7.20 -39.88 -0.52
C ALA A 53 -8.50 -39.09 -0.76
N GLU A 54 -8.89 -38.25 0.19
CA GLU A 54 -10.04 -37.35 0.10
C GLU A 54 -9.66 -35.94 0.58
N PRO A 55 -10.01 -34.87 -0.16
CA PRO A 55 -9.82 -33.51 0.33
C PRO A 55 -10.85 -33.17 1.40
N GLY A 56 -10.43 -32.52 2.48
CA GLY A 56 -11.36 -32.06 3.51
C GLY A 56 -10.67 -31.43 4.71
N ASN A 57 -11.49 -30.94 5.64
CA ASN A 57 -11.00 -30.22 6.82
C ASN A 57 -10.73 -31.21 7.96
N ILE A 58 -9.51 -31.14 8.51
CA ILE A 58 -9.09 -31.91 9.69
C ILE A 58 -8.93 -30.95 10.86
N TYR A 59 -8.07 -29.94 10.68
CA TYR A 59 -7.68 -29.01 11.72
C TYR A 59 -7.26 -27.66 11.11
N SER A 60 -7.69 -26.55 11.71
CA SER A 60 -7.55 -25.20 11.15
C SER A 60 -6.11 -24.72 10.96
N ARG A 61 -5.13 -25.34 11.63
CA ARG A 61 -3.69 -25.06 11.39
C ARG A 61 -3.27 -25.36 9.94
N ILE A 62 -3.89 -26.36 9.30
CA ILE A 62 -3.50 -26.80 7.95
C ILE A 62 -4.56 -26.47 6.89
N MET A 63 -5.84 -26.38 7.28
CA MET A 63 -6.94 -26.03 6.38
C MET A 63 -8.16 -25.50 7.17
N ASN A 64 -8.70 -24.37 6.76
CA ASN A 64 -9.89 -23.74 7.33
C ASN A 64 -10.75 -23.16 6.19
N PRO A 65 -12.09 -23.35 6.14
CA PRO A 65 -12.90 -22.91 5.00
C PRO A 65 -12.84 -21.40 4.72
N THR A 66 -12.73 -20.54 5.73
CA THR A 66 -12.58 -19.09 5.52
C THR A 66 -11.23 -18.76 4.88
N VAL A 67 -10.17 -19.45 5.32
CA VAL A 67 -8.82 -19.31 4.76
C VAL A 67 -8.75 -19.89 3.34
N ASP A 68 -9.39 -21.03 3.10
CA ASP A 68 -9.48 -21.68 1.78
C ASP A 68 -10.18 -20.78 0.74
N ALA A 69 -11.22 -20.05 1.13
CA ALA A 69 -11.85 -19.07 0.26
C ALA A 69 -10.89 -17.94 -0.14
N PHE A 70 -10.06 -17.46 0.81
CA PHE A 70 -9.01 -16.48 0.56
C PHE A 70 -7.91 -17.05 -0.35
N GLU A 71 -7.41 -18.25 -0.07
CA GLU A 71 -6.40 -18.94 -0.86
C GLU A 71 -6.87 -19.15 -2.31
N LYS A 72 -8.06 -19.71 -2.51
CA LYS A 72 -8.62 -19.92 -3.86
C LYS A 72 -8.83 -18.62 -4.61
N ARG A 73 -9.20 -17.54 -3.92
CA ARG A 73 -9.32 -16.21 -4.55
C ARG A 73 -7.95 -15.72 -5.01
N MET A 74 -6.94 -15.82 -4.16
CA MET A 74 -5.56 -15.42 -4.52
C MET A 74 -4.99 -16.24 -5.67
N ALA A 75 -5.23 -17.57 -5.70
CA ALA A 75 -4.82 -18.42 -6.79
C ALA A 75 -5.40 -17.97 -8.13
N VAL A 76 -6.72 -17.68 -8.19
CA VAL A 76 -7.36 -17.17 -9.42
C VAL A 76 -6.81 -15.79 -9.81
N LEU A 77 -6.62 -14.90 -8.83
CA LEU A 77 -6.18 -13.53 -9.07
C LEU A 77 -4.76 -13.46 -9.64
N GLU A 78 -3.86 -14.34 -9.20
CA GLU A 78 -2.48 -14.42 -9.67
C GLU A 78 -2.30 -15.36 -10.87
N ASP A 79 -3.34 -16.08 -11.30
CA ASP A 79 -3.26 -17.13 -12.33
C ASP A 79 -2.35 -18.31 -11.91
N GLY A 80 -2.59 -18.80 -10.69
CA GLY A 80 -1.93 -19.96 -10.10
C GLY A 80 -2.87 -21.15 -9.90
N VAL A 81 -2.29 -22.34 -9.76
CA VAL A 81 -3.02 -23.60 -9.52
C VAL A 81 -3.50 -23.73 -8.07
N GLY A 82 -2.80 -23.08 -7.13
CA GLY A 82 -3.13 -23.11 -5.72
C GLY A 82 -2.44 -22.01 -4.92
N ALA A 83 -2.95 -21.74 -3.73
CA ALA A 83 -2.35 -20.80 -2.80
C ALA A 83 -2.41 -21.30 -1.35
N LEU A 84 -1.59 -20.70 -0.49
CA LEU A 84 -1.49 -21.02 0.92
C LEU A 84 -1.39 -19.75 1.77
N GLY A 85 -2.37 -19.52 2.63
CA GLY A 85 -2.42 -18.42 3.57
C GLY A 85 -1.53 -18.69 4.79
N THR A 86 -0.74 -17.69 5.16
CA THR A 86 0.23 -17.78 6.26
C THR A 86 0.07 -16.63 7.24
N SER A 87 0.63 -16.77 8.44
CA SER A 87 0.47 -15.79 9.51
C SER A 87 1.06 -14.40 9.20
N SER A 88 1.96 -14.28 8.22
CA SER A 88 2.56 -13.02 7.77
C SER A 88 3.27 -13.19 6.41
N GLY A 89 3.58 -12.08 5.73
CA GLY A 89 4.43 -12.11 4.53
C GLY A 89 5.81 -12.76 4.78
N MET A 90 6.42 -12.50 5.94
CA MET A 90 7.68 -13.13 6.32
C MET A 90 7.56 -14.65 6.46
N ALA A 91 6.42 -15.16 6.96
CA ALA A 91 6.16 -16.59 7.02
C ALA A 91 5.99 -17.19 5.62
N ALA A 92 5.30 -16.49 4.71
CA ALA A 92 5.18 -16.90 3.30
C ALA A 92 6.55 -17.05 2.63
N ILE A 93 7.42 -16.05 2.77
CA ILE A 93 8.78 -16.06 2.22
C ILE A 93 9.61 -17.19 2.84
N THR A 94 9.66 -17.25 4.18
CA THR A 94 10.48 -18.23 4.91
C THR A 94 10.08 -19.66 4.54
N MET A 95 8.78 -19.97 4.57
CA MET A 95 8.33 -21.32 4.25
C MET A 95 8.52 -21.63 2.76
N THR A 96 8.42 -20.66 1.85
CA THR A 96 8.75 -20.87 0.43
C THR A 96 10.20 -21.30 0.26
N ILE A 97 11.15 -20.59 0.88
CA ILE A 97 12.57 -20.94 0.77
C ILE A 97 12.85 -22.29 1.42
N LEU A 98 12.31 -22.57 2.61
CA LEU A 98 12.47 -23.86 3.29
C LEU A 98 11.81 -25.02 2.54
N ASN A 99 10.86 -24.74 1.63
CA ASN A 99 10.25 -25.79 0.79
C ASN A 99 11.16 -26.20 -0.37
N LEU A 100 12.00 -25.26 -0.82
CA LEU A 100 12.90 -25.39 -1.97
C LEU A 100 14.33 -25.80 -1.58
N ALA A 101 14.80 -25.32 -0.43
CA ALA A 101 16.19 -25.41 -0.02
C ALA A 101 16.34 -25.98 1.40
N SER A 102 17.44 -26.69 1.61
CA SER A 102 17.88 -27.29 2.88
C SER A 102 19.31 -26.87 3.22
N SER A 103 19.82 -27.31 4.38
CA SER A 103 21.22 -27.06 4.77
C SER A 103 22.18 -27.56 3.68
N GLY A 104 23.10 -26.69 3.26
CA GLY A 104 24.04 -26.93 2.16
C GLY A 104 23.60 -26.33 0.82
N ASP A 105 22.35 -25.88 0.69
CA ASP A 105 21.83 -25.28 -0.54
C ASP A 105 22.09 -23.77 -0.61
N HIS A 106 21.85 -23.22 -1.80
CA HIS A 106 22.11 -21.84 -2.15
C HIS A 106 20.88 -21.15 -2.78
N ILE A 107 20.72 -19.85 -2.53
CA ILE A 107 19.72 -18.97 -3.16
C ILE A 107 20.44 -17.77 -3.78
N VAL A 108 20.07 -17.41 -5.01
CA VAL A 108 20.43 -16.11 -5.59
C VAL A 108 19.28 -15.15 -5.32
N ALA A 109 19.57 -13.97 -4.77
CA ALA A 109 18.54 -12.99 -4.43
C ALA A 109 18.91 -11.59 -4.90
N ALA A 110 17.92 -10.78 -5.28
CA ALA A 110 18.13 -9.36 -5.52
C ALA A 110 18.72 -8.67 -4.27
N SER A 111 19.56 -7.66 -4.46
CA SER A 111 20.11 -6.83 -3.38
C SER A 111 19.10 -5.79 -2.85
N HIS A 112 18.28 -5.23 -3.74
CA HIS A 112 17.22 -4.27 -3.42
C HIS A 112 15.93 -4.99 -3.00
N LEU A 113 15.88 -5.38 -1.72
CA LEU A 113 14.73 -6.06 -1.11
C LEU A 113 14.17 -5.26 0.06
N TYR A 114 12.96 -5.62 0.48
CA TYR A 114 12.47 -5.32 1.82
C TYR A 114 13.50 -5.71 2.88
N GLY A 115 13.86 -4.77 3.75
CA GLY A 115 14.91 -4.97 4.76
C GLY A 115 14.70 -6.18 5.67
N GLY A 116 13.45 -6.56 5.96
CA GLY A 116 13.16 -7.79 6.70
C GLY A 116 13.48 -9.07 5.91
N THR A 117 13.23 -9.08 4.60
CA THR A 117 13.62 -10.16 3.69
C THR A 117 15.14 -10.23 3.54
N TYR A 118 15.80 -9.08 3.34
CA TYR A 118 17.26 -9.01 3.32
C TYR A 118 17.86 -9.60 4.60
N ASN A 119 17.35 -9.22 5.78
CA ASN A 119 17.85 -9.76 7.05
C ASN A 119 17.58 -11.27 7.21
N LEU A 120 16.41 -11.76 6.79
CA LEU A 120 16.11 -13.19 6.74
C LEU A 120 17.18 -13.93 5.93
N PHE A 121 17.54 -13.41 4.76
CA PHE A 121 18.45 -14.04 3.82
C PHE A 121 19.93 -13.90 4.23
N ALA A 122 20.32 -12.74 4.75
CA ALA A 122 21.71 -12.46 5.12
C ALA A 122 22.10 -13.05 6.49
N VAL A 123 21.15 -13.17 7.42
CA VAL A 123 21.45 -13.53 8.83
C VAL A 123 20.76 -14.80 9.27
N THR A 124 19.46 -14.95 8.98
CA THR A 124 18.68 -16.04 9.58
C THR A 124 18.88 -17.35 8.82
N LEU A 125 18.72 -17.38 7.50
CA LEU A 125 18.86 -18.58 6.68
C LEU A 125 20.28 -19.21 6.75
N PRO A 126 21.39 -18.44 6.74
CA PRO A 126 22.73 -19.01 6.85
C PRO A 126 22.98 -19.75 8.18
N ARG A 127 22.30 -19.35 9.27
CA ARG A 127 22.36 -20.08 10.54
C ARG A 127 21.76 -21.49 10.47
N TYR A 128 20.88 -21.74 9.49
CA TYR A 128 20.28 -23.04 9.20
C TYR A 128 20.96 -23.72 8.00
N GLY A 129 22.09 -23.18 7.53
CA GLY A 129 22.92 -23.76 6.46
C GLY A 129 22.45 -23.44 5.04
N ILE A 130 21.48 -22.54 4.85
CA ILE A 130 21.07 -22.07 3.52
C ILE A 130 21.83 -20.78 3.23
N ASN A 131 22.73 -20.82 2.24
CA ASN A 131 23.55 -19.67 1.86
C ASN A 131 22.81 -18.80 0.83
N VAL A 132 23.08 -17.50 0.83
CA VAL A 132 22.48 -16.56 -0.12
C VAL A 132 23.56 -15.68 -0.75
N THR A 133 23.54 -15.55 -2.07
CA THR A 133 24.30 -14.53 -2.80
C THR A 133 23.36 -13.42 -3.25
N PHE A 134 23.68 -12.19 -2.88
CA PHE A 134 22.94 -10.99 -3.30
C PHE A 134 23.53 -10.44 -4.59
N VAL A 135 22.66 -10.09 -5.54
CA VAL A 135 23.03 -9.56 -6.86
C VAL A 135 22.19 -8.35 -7.23
N ASP A 136 22.71 -7.45 -8.06
CA ASP A 136 21.85 -6.52 -8.80
C ASP A 136 21.05 -7.31 -9.84
N ILE A 137 19.76 -7.52 -9.56
CA ILE A 137 18.87 -8.31 -10.43
C ILE A 137 18.56 -7.61 -11.77
N SER A 138 18.91 -6.32 -11.91
CA SER A 138 18.84 -5.62 -13.19
C SER A 138 20.04 -5.92 -14.11
N ASN A 139 21.05 -6.63 -13.60
CA ASN A 139 22.22 -7.09 -14.34
C ASN A 139 22.15 -8.61 -14.57
N PRO A 140 21.70 -9.07 -15.76
CA PRO A 140 21.54 -10.49 -16.05
C PRO A 140 22.83 -11.31 -15.88
N ASP A 141 23.98 -10.74 -16.23
CA ASP A 141 25.28 -11.41 -16.12
C ASP A 141 25.65 -11.70 -14.65
N GLU A 142 25.27 -10.80 -13.73
CA GLU A 142 25.50 -10.98 -12.30
C GLU A 142 24.60 -12.08 -11.72
N VAL A 143 23.35 -12.14 -12.19
CA VAL A 143 22.40 -13.19 -11.80
C VAL A 143 22.90 -14.55 -12.28
N GLU A 144 23.25 -14.69 -13.56
CA GLU A 144 23.77 -15.94 -14.12
C GLU A 144 25.09 -16.36 -13.46
N GLY A 145 26.03 -15.42 -13.29
CA GLY A 145 27.32 -15.67 -12.66
C GLY A 145 27.25 -16.08 -11.19
N ALA A 146 26.18 -15.72 -10.47
CA ALA A 146 25.95 -16.11 -9.08
C ALA A 146 25.34 -17.52 -8.93
N ILE A 147 24.82 -18.13 -10.00
CA ILE A 147 24.21 -19.45 -9.94
C ILE A 147 25.28 -20.53 -9.78
N GLN A 148 25.15 -21.27 -8.69
CA GLN A 148 25.97 -22.44 -8.32
C GLN A 148 25.20 -23.76 -8.55
N GLU A 149 25.91 -24.89 -8.54
CA GLU A 149 25.32 -26.24 -8.70
C GLU A 149 24.23 -26.54 -7.66
N ASN A 150 24.42 -26.11 -6.42
CA ASN A 150 23.47 -26.27 -5.31
C ASN A 150 22.41 -25.15 -5.22
N THR A 151 22.33 -24.24 -6.20
CA THR A 151 21.31 -23.18 -6.21
C THR A 151 19.92 -23.78 -6.39
N LYS A 152 18.95 -23.30 -5.61
CA LYS A 152 17.55 -23.80 -5.59
C LYS A 152 16.50 -22.78 -6.02
N ALA A 153 16.83 -21.50 -6.10
CA ALA A 153 15.94 -20.47 -6.63
C ALA A 153 16.68 -19.18 -6.95
N VAL A 154 16.09 -18.38 -7.83
CA VAL A 154 16.31 -16.93 -7.91
C VAL A 154 15.13 -16.23 -7.22
N TYR A 155 15.41 -15.24 -6.37
CA TYR A 155 14.40 -14.48 -5.63
C TYR A 155 14.48 -12.98 -5.94
N GLY A 156 13.34 -12.36 -6.24
CA GLY A 156 13.24 -10.93 -6.50
C GLY A 156 11.89 -10.32 -6.11
N GLU A 157 11.80 -9.00 -6.20
CA GLU A 157 10.58 -8.22 -5.97
C GLU A 157 10.08 -7.66 -7.30
N THR A 158 8.75 -7.62 -7.49
CA THR A 158 8.14 -7.00 -8.69
C THR A 158 8.54 -5.53 -8.84
N ILE A 159 8.54 -4.81 -7.72
CA ILE A 159 9.09 -3.46 -7.59
C ILE A 159 10.05 -3.51 -6.40
N GLY A 160 11.35 -3.44 -6.64
CA GLY A 160 12.37 -3.55 -5.59
C GLY A 160 12.38 -2.36 -4.65
N ASN A 161 12.58 -2.58 -3.36
CA ASN A 161 12.67 -1.53 -2.35
C ASN A 161 14.13 -1.34 -1.88
N PRO A 162 14.63 -0.10 -1.68
CA PRO A 162 14.03 1.21 -1.95
C PRO A 162 14.28 1.73 -3.39
N GLY A 163 14.98 0.98 -4.25
CA GLY A 163 15.36 1.46 -5.57
C GLY A 163 14.19 1.75 -6.53
N LEU A 164 13.02 1.15 -6.29
CA LEU A 164 11.82 1.19 -7.14
C LEU A 164 12.06 0.72 -8.58
N TYR A 165 13.02 -0.19 -8.77
CA TYR A 165 13.23 -0.84 -10.06
C TYR A 165 12.19 -1.95 -10.28
N VAL A 166 11.69 -2.04 -11.51
CA VAL A 166 10.82 -3.13 -11.94
C VAL A 166 11.70 -4.24 -12.51
N MET A 167 11.51 -5.47 -12.02
CA MET A 167 12.29 -6.62 -12.48
C MET A 167 11.91 -7.00 -13.91
N ASP A 168 12.90 -7.30 -14.76
CA ASP A 168 12.66 -7.88 -16.08
C ASP A 168 12.35 -9.37 -15.96
N PHE A 169 11.08 -9.69 -15.73
CA PHE A 169 10.63 -11.06 -15.46
C PHE A 169 11.09 -12.05 -16.51
N HIS A 170 11.00 -11.70 -17.80
CA HIS A 170 11.29 -12.65 -18.88
C HIS A 170 12.77 -13.03 -18.89
N THR A 171 13.66 -12.04 -18.81
CA THR A 171 15.11 -12.26 -18.80
C THR A 171 15.53 -13.09 -17.59
N ILE A 172 15.00 -12.76 -16.41
CA ILE A 172 15.36 -13.46 -15.17
C ILE A 172 14.76 -14.87 -15.10
N SER A 173 13.53 -15.08 -15.59
CA SER A 173 12.94 -16.42 -15.66
C SER A 173 13.70 -17.29 -16.65
N ASP A 174 14.08 -16.75 -17.82
CA ASP A 174 14.83 -17.50 -18.83
C ASP A 174 16.18 -17.98 -18.26
N ILE A 175 16.90 -17.11 -17.53
CA ILE A 175 18.12 -17.49 -16.82
C ILE A 175 17.82 -18.58 -15.79
N ALA A 176 16.88 -18.37 -14.87
CA ALA A 176 16.57 -19.34 -13.82
C ALA A 176 16.20 -20.72 -14.40
N HIS A 177 15.34 -20.74 -15.42
CA HIS A 177 14.87 -21.96 -16.07
C HIS A 177 15.97 -22.67 -16.86
N SER A 178 16.90 -21.94 -17.48
CA SER A 178 18.07 -22.54 -18.16
C SER A 178 18.96 -23.34 -17.20
N HIS A 179 18.96 -22.98 -15.92
CA HIS A 179 19.66 -23.69 -14.84
C HIS A 179 18.78 -24.67 -14.06
N GLY A 180 17.53 -24.88 -14.50
CA GLY A 180 16.58 -25.81 -13.89
C GLY A 180 16.18 -25.42 -12.46
N ILE A 181 16.09 -24.12 -12.16
CA ILE A 181 15.65 -23.58 -10.86
C ILE A 181 14.48 -22.60 -11.05
N PRO A 182 13.55 -22.49 -10.07
CA PRO A 182 12.41 -21.60 -10.16
C PRO A 182 12.78 -20.13 -9.89
N LEU A 183 11.99 -19.23 -10.47
CA LEU A 183 11.92 -17.82 -10.10
C LEU A 183 10.81 -17.61 -9.06
N VAL A 184 11.20 -17.12 -7.88
CA VAL A 184 10.29 -16.73 -6.79
C VAL A 184 10.16 -15.21 -6.76
N VAL A 185 8.94 -14.70 -6.85
CA VAL A 185 8.67 -13.26 -6.89
C VAL A 185 7.83 -12.81 -5.71
N ASP A 186 8.32 -11.84 -4.95
CA ASP A 186 7.47 -11.06 -4.07
C ASP A 186 6.72 -9.99 -4.87
N ASN A 187 5.40 -10.17 -4.94
CA ASN A 187 4.50 -9.28 -5.69
C ASN A 187 3.71 -8.35 -4.77
N THR A 188 4.19 -8.09 -3.55
CA THR A 188 3.48 -7.25 -2.58
C THR A 188 3.19 -5.85 -3.14
N PHE A 189 4.15 -5.22 -3.84
CA PHE A 189 4.00 -3.87 -4.40
C PHE A 189 3.21 -3.85 -5.71
N GLY A 190 3.32 -4.90 -6.52
CA GLY A 190 2.49 -5.03 -7.72
C GLY A 190 1.04 -5.33 -7.34
N THR A 191 0.80 -6.22 -6.38
CA THR A 191 -0.52 -6.81 -6.12
C THR A 191 -1.06 -7.54 -7.36
N PRO A 192 -2.00 -8.49 -7.23
CA PRO A 192 -2.64 -9.07 -8.42
C PRO A 192 -3.47 -8.05 -9.23
N ALA A 193 -3.70 -6.84 -8.70
CA ALA A 193 -4.41 -5.78 -9.41
C ALA A 193 -3.55 -5.03 -10.42
N VAL A 194 -2.22 -4.99 -10.27
CA VAL A 194 -1.31 -4.25 -11.16
C VAL A 194 -0.40 -5.20 -11.93
N CYS A 195 0.10 -6.28 -11.33
CA CYS A 195 1.00 -7.22 -12.00
C CYS A 195 0.68 -8.66 -11.61
N ARG A 196 0.79 -9.59 -12.56
CA ARG A 196 0.66 -11.04 -12.32
C ARG A 196 1.94 -11.75 -12.77
N PRO A 197 2.99 -11.81 -11.94
CA PRO A 197 4.30 -12.33 -12.34
C PRO A 197 4.26 -13.75 -12.90
N LEU A 198 3.30 -14.58 -12.46
CA LEU A 198 3.10 -15.93 -12.99
C LEU A 198 2.82 -15.96 -14.50
N GLN A 199 2.28 -14.88 -15.07
CA GLN A 199 2.05 -14.72 -16.51
C GLN A 199 3.29 -14.24 -17.27
N HIS A 200 4.35 -13.91 -16.55
CA HIS A 200 5.60 -13.36 -17.06
C HIS A 200 6.81 -14.26 -16.77
N GLY A 201 6.59 -15.52 -16.39
CA GLY A 201 7.66 -16.51 -16.20
C GLY A 201 8.04 -16.77 -14.74
N ALA A 202 7.44 -16.10 -13.76
CA ALA A 202 7.60 -16.50 -12.37
C ALA A 202 6.92 -17.85 -12.11
N ASP A 203 7.50 -18.65 -11.21
CA ASP A 203 6.98 -19.97 -10.85
C ASP A 203 6.17 -19.91 -9.56
N ILE A 204 6.67 -19.16 -8.58
CA ILE A 204 6.06 -18.97 -7.27
C ILE A 204 5.95 -17.47 -6.99
N VAL A 205 4.78 -17.04 -6.53
CA VAL A 205 4.54 -15.67 -6.07
C VAL A 205 4.28 -15.65 -4.58
N VAL A 206 4.89 -14.70 -3.87
CA VAL A 206 4.63 -14.45 -2.45
C VAL A 206 4.10 -13.04 -2.25
N HIS A 207 3.25 -12.87 -1.23
CA HIS A 207 2.73 -11.57 -0.83
C HIS A 207 2.77 -11.40 0.69
N SER A 208 3.10 -10.19 1.11
CA SER A 208 2.58 -9.66 2.38
C SER A 208 1.15 -9.17 2.17
N ALA A 209 0.19 -10.04 2.45
CA ALA A 209 -1.23 -9.69 2.42
C ALA A 209 -1.60 -8.56 3.41
N THR A 210 -0.72 -8.31 4.41
CA THR A 210 -0.78 -7.16 5.32
C THR A 210 -0.86 -5.80 4.62
N LYS A 211 -0.29 -5.67 3.42
CA LYS A 211 -0.17 -4.40 2.69
C LYS A 211 -1.42 -4.13 1.87
N TRP A 212 -1.32 -3.82 0.58
CA TRP A 212 -2.46 -3.40 -0.23
C TRP A 212 -3.60 -4.43 -0.34
N ILE A 213 -3.32 -5.74 -0.22
CA ILE A 213 -4.37 -6.77 -0.15
C ILE A 213 -5.31 -6.48 1.02
N GLY A 214 -4.78 -6.32 2.23
CA GLY A 214 -5.53 -5.90 3.41
C GLY A 214 -6.00 -4.44 3.31
N GLY A 215 -5.10 -3.51 2.97
CA GLY A 215 -5.38 -2.14 2.57
C GLY A 215 -5.77 -1.15 3.67
N HIS A 216 -5.96 -1.62 4.91
CA HIS A 216 -6.58 -0.82 5.98
C HIS A 216 -5.75 -0.73 7.26
N GLY A 217 -4.51 -1.26 7.25
CA GLY A 217 -3.61 -1.18 8.41
C GLY A 217 -4.02 -2.04 9.61
N THR A 218 -4.91 -3.02 9.44
CA THR A 218 -5.56 -3.74 10.55
C THR A 218 -5.08 -5.18 10.76
N THR A 219 -4.51 -5.80 9.72
CA THR A 219 -4.46 -7.27 9.64
C THR A 219 -3.12 -7.73 9.11
N ILE A 220 -2.39 -8.54 9.88
CA ILE A 220 -1.17 -9.20 9.39
C ILE A 220 -1.55 -10.53 8.71
N GLY A 221 -0.98 -10.75 7.52
CA GLY A 221 -1.10 -12.02 6.81
C GLY A 221 -0.11 -12.11 5.65
N GLY A 222 0.11 -13.33 5.18
CA GLY A 222 0.87 -13.60 3.97
C GLY A 222 0.16 -14.64 3.12
N VAL A 223 0.56 -14.75 1.86
CA VAL A 223 0.09 -15.80 0.96
C VAL A 223 1.20 -16.20 0.00
N VAL A 224 1.32 -17.50 -0.23
CA VAL A 224 2.14 -18.09 -1.31
C VAL A 224 1.19 -18.57 -2.39
N VAL A 225 1.47 -18.26 -3.65
CA VAL A 225 0.74 -18.74 -4.81
C VAL A 225 1.69 -19.55 -5.70
N ASP A 226 1.27 -20.75 -6.03
CA ASP A 226 2.00 -21.68 -6.88
C ASP A 226 1.44 -21.59 -8.30
N GLY A 227 2.33 -21.35 -9.27
CA GLY A 227 1.97 -21.34 -10.69
C GLY A 227 1.67 -22.74 -11.22
N GLY A 228 2.24 -23.80 -10.64
CA GLY A 228 2.09 -25.18 -11.08
C GLY A 228 2.70 -25.50 -12.45
N ARG A 229 3.52 -24.58 -12.98
CA ARG A 229 4.13 -24.69 -14.32
C ARG A 229 5.59 -25.15 -14.26
N PHE A 230 6.24 -25.05 -13.11
CA PHE A 230 7.63 -25.41 -12.95
C PHE A 230 7.82 -26.94 -12.89
N THR A 231 8.78 -27.45 -13.67
CA THR A 231 9.12 -28.87 -13.65
C THR A 231 10.19 -29.15 -12.60
N TRP A 232 9.80 -29.79 -11.49
CA TRP A 232 10.72 -30.20 -10.43
C TRP A 232 11.63 -31.33 -10.92
N ASN A 233 12.87 -31.02 -11.32
CA ASN A 233 13.81 -32.08 -11.74
C ASN A 233 14.40 -32.83 -10.52
N LYS A 234 14.67 -34.12 -10.68
CA LYS A 234 15.10 -35.00 -9.59
C LYS A 234 16.51 -34.66 -9.04
N GLU A 235 17.40 -34.15 -9.89
CA GLU A 235 18.78 -33.85 -9.51
C GLU A 235 18.86 -32.62 -8.60
N LYS A 236 18.13 -31.55 -8.94
CA LYS A 236 18.03 -30.32 -8.13
C LYS A 236 17.05 -30.47 -6.98
N PHE A 237 15.94 -31.20 -7.15
CA PHE A 237 14.87 -31.26 -6.16
C PHE A 237 14.52 -32.70 -5.75
N PRO A 238 15.47 -33.48 -5.23
CA PRO A 238 15.25 -34.90 -4.90
C PRO A 238 14.11 -35.10 -3.90
N HIS A 239 13.89 -34.17 -2.97
CA HIS A 239 12.81 -34.22 -1.97
C HIS A 239 11.38 -34.16 -2.55
N PHE A 240 11.23 -33.83 -3.84
CA PHE A 240 9.94 -33.97 -4.54
C PHE A 240 9.74 -35.39 -5.11
N HIS A 241 10.82 -36.13 -5.33
CA HIS A 241 10.85 -37.45 -6.00
C HIS A 241 11.11 -38.62 -5.05
N GLU A 242 11.51 -38.34 -3.82
CA GLU A 242 11.79 -39.34 -2.80
C GLU A 242 10.57 -39.56 -1.89
N PRO A 243 10.32 -40.80 -1.43
CA PRO A 243 9.26 -41.07 -0.47
C PRO A 243 9.46 -40.29 0.82
N ASP A 244 8.49 -39.45 1.20
CA ASP A 244 8.54 -38.71 2.46
C ASP A 244 8.17 -39.63 3.66
N PRO A 245 9.10 -39.90 4.58
CA PRO A 245 8.80 -40.68 5.79
C PRO A 245 7.78 -39.99 6.71
N SER A 246 7.63 -38.66 6.64
CA SER A 246 6.64 -37.91 7.44
C SER A 246 5.20 -38.08 6.94
N TYR A 247 5.03 -38.71 5.78
CA TYR A 247 3.74 -38.86 5.09
C TYR A 247 3.58 -40.26 4.46
N ASN A 248 4.05 -41.30 5.16
CA ASN A 248 3.90 -42.71 4.78
C ASN A 248 4.41 -43.04 3.36
N GLY A 249 5.52 -42.41 2.94
CA GLY A 249 6.17 -42.68 1.67
C GLY A 249 5.53 -41.98 0.46
N LEU A 250 4.69 -40.97 0.68
CA LEU A 250 4.19 -40.11 -0.40
C LEU A 250 5.35 -39.48 -1.18
N VAL A 251 5.24 -39.49 -2.51
CA VAL A 251 6.15 -38.76 -3.40
C VAL A 251 5.41 -37.53 -3.92
N TYR A 252 5.89 -36.34 -3.58
CA TYR A 252 5.17 -35.09 -3.87
C TYR A 252 4.99 -34.83 -5.36
N ASN A 253 5.94 -35.21 -6.19
CA ASN A 253 5.85 -35.04 -7.64
C ASN A 253 4.72 -35.86 -8.28
N ASP A 254 4.22 -36.91 -7.60
CA ASP A 254 3.05 -37.69 -8.06
C ASP A 254 1.73 -36.92 -7.89
N LEU A 255 1.74 -35.80 -7.15
CA LEU A 255 0.59 -34.89 -7.00
C LEU A 255 0.40 -33.93 -8.19
N GLY A 256 1.26 -34.04 -9.22
CA GLY A 256 1.20 -33.22 -10.43
C GLY A 256 1.48 -31.74 -10.18
N ASP A 257 0.78 -30.87 -10.90
CA ASP A 257 0.99 -29.41 -10.89
C ASP A 257 0.86 -28.77 -9.50
N MET A 258 0.19 -29.44 -8.55
CA MET A 258 -0.01 -28.96 -7.17
C MET A 258 1.09 -29.40 -6.20
N ALA A 259 2.15 -30.06 -6.67
CA ALA A 259 3.18 -30.66 -5.82
C ALA A 259 3.79 -29.69 -4.81
N PHE A 260 4.16 -28.47 -5.25
CA PHE A 260 4.81 -27.50 -4.39
C PHE A 260 3.88 -26.97 -3.29
N ILE A 261 2.69 -26.50 -3.66
CA ILE A 261 1.77 -25.92 -2.68
C ILE A 261 1.23 -26.94 -1.68
N LEU A 262 1.03 -28.19 -2.11
CA LEU A 262 0.60 -29.28 -1.22
C LEU A 262 1.72 -29.69 -0.27
N LYS A 263 2.96 -29.83 -0.75
CA LYS A 263 4.14 -30.08 0.10
C LYS A 263 4.29 -28.99 1.16
N LEU A 264 4.18 -27.72 0.76
CA LEU A 264 4.23 -26.56 1.66
C LEU A 264 3.17 -26.65 2.77
N ARG A 265 1.93 -27.04 2.43
CA ARG A 265 0.82 -27.19 3.37
C ARG A 265 1.03 -28.35 4.34
N VAL A 266 1.35 -29.54 3.84
CA VAL A 266 1.34 -30.76 4.66
C VAL A 266 2.63 -30.98 5.43
N GLN A 267 3.74 -30.34 5.03
CA GLN A 267 4.99 -30.33 5.79
C GLN A 267 5.15 -29.04 6.57
N LEU A 268 5.48 -27.93 5.90
CA LEU A 268 5.98 -26.74 6.60
C LEU A 268 4.89 -26.01 7.37
N LEU A 269 3.70 -25.80 6.79
CA LEU A 269 2.60 -25.19 7.55
C LEU A 269 2.17 -26.07 8.71
N ARG A 270 2.16 -27.40 8.52
CA ARG A 270 1.87 -28.36 9.58
C ARG A 270 2.89 -28.25 10.71
N ASP A 271 4.18 -28.26 10.39
CA ASP A 271 5.23 -28.49 11.38
C ASP A 271 5.73 -27.18 12.01
N ILE A 272 5.78 -26.08 11.25
CA ILE A 272 6.13 -24.73 11.74
C ILE A 272 4.91 -24.05 12.38
N GLY A 273 3.70 -24.30 11.86
CA GLY A 273 2.47 -23.78 12.44
C GLY A 273 2.21 -22.29 12.19
N ALA A 274 2.82 -21.70 11.16
CA ALA A 274 2.61 -20.30 10.78
C ALA A 274 1.27 -20.08 10.04
N SER A 275 0.16 -20.55 10.62
CA SER A 275 -1.18 -20.52 10.04
C SER A 275 -1.86 -19.15 10.13
N LEU A 276 -2.56 -18.77 9.06
CA LEU A 276 -3.41 -17.58 9.04
C LEU A 276 -4.68 -17.80 9.88
N SER A 277 -5.07 -16.80 10.67
CA SER A 277 -6.33 -16.89 11.43
C SER A 277 -7.55 -16.72 10.51
N PRO A 278 -8.69 -17.40 10.77
CA PRO A 278 -9.90 -17.21 9.97
C PRO A 278 -10.44 -15.78 10.04
N GLN A 279 -10.27 -15.08 11.17
CA GLN A 279 -10.63 -13.67 11.31
C GLN A 279 -9.78 -12.78 10.39
N ASN A 280 -8.47 -13.04 10.31
CA ASN A 280 -7.58 -12.29 9.43
C ASN A 280 -7.90 -12.59 7.97
N ALA A 281 -8.10 -13.87 7.61
CA ALA A 281 -8.52 -14.24 6.25
C ALA A 281 -9.82 -13.53 5.83
N PHE A 282 -10.81 -13.47 6.73
CA PHE A 282 -12.04 -12.72 6.47
C PHE A 282 -11.76 -11.22 6.22
N GLN A 283 -10.95 -10.57 7.05
CA GLN A 283 -10.58 -9.16 6.85
C GLN A 283 -9.82 -8.93 5.54
N LEU A 284 -8.89 -9.83 5.18
CA LEU A 284 -8.15 -9.78 3.92
C LEU A 284 -9.08 -9.97 2.72
N LEU A 285 -10.10 -10.84 2.82
CA LEU A 285 -11.15 -10.96 1.82
C LEU A 285 -11.90 -9.63 1.62
N GLN A 286 -12.25 -8.92 2.70
CA GLN A 286 -12.88 -7.59 2.60
C GLN A 286 -11.96 -6.57 1.91
N GLY A 287 -10.66 -6.62 2.21
CA GLY A 287 -9.65 -5.81 1.53
C GLY A 287 -9.61 -6.10 0.02
N LEU A 288 -9.58 -7.37 -0.38
CA LEU A 288 -9.55 -7.78 -1.80
C LEU A 288 -10.75 -7.25 -2.60
N GLU A 289 -11.94 -7.21 -2.02
CA GLU A 289 -13.15 -6.76 -2.72
C GLU A 289 -13.05 -5.32 -3.27
N THR A 290 -12.18 -4.49 -2.69
CA THR A 290 -11.97 -3.09 -3.09
C THR A 290 -10.57 -2.84 -3.65
N LEU A 291 -9.75 -3.88 -3.86
CA LEU A 291 -8.34 -3.73 -4.21
C LEU A 291 -8.13 -2.91 -5.49
N SER A 292 -8.86 -3.20 -6.58
CA SER A 292 -8.71 -2.46 -7.84
C SER A 292 -9.04 -0.96 -7.69
N LEU A 293 -10.15 -0.65 -7.02
CA LEU A 293 -10.58 0.74 -6.77
C LEU A 293 -9.55 1.53 -5.94
N ARG A 294 -9.02 0.89 -4.89
CA ARG A 294 -7.98 1.50 -4.05
C ARG A 294 -6.69 1.69 -4.84
N MET A 295 -6.26 0.68 -5.61
CA MET A 295 -5.04 0.78 -6.41
C MET A 295 -5.13 1.83 -7.51
N GLU A 296 -6.30 2.05 -8.13
CA GLU A 296 -6.50 3.16 -9.06
C GLU A 296 -6.21 4.51 -8.38
N ARG A 297 -6.81 4.79 -7.23
CA ARG A 297 -6.60 6.04 -6.50
C ARG A 297 -5.18 6.17 -5.96
N HIS A 298 -4.59 5.11 -5.39
CA HIS A 298 -3.20 5.11 -4.94
C HIS A 298 -2.23 5.50 -6.07
N GLN A 299 -2.39 4.89 -7.25
CA GLN A 299 -1.51 5.14 -8.40
C GLN A 299 -1.72 6.55 -8.98
N GLN A 300 -2.97 7.03 -9.05
CA GLN A 300 -3.26 8.40 -9.48
C GLN A 300 -2.61 9.44 -8.55
N ASN A 301 -2.76 9.26 -7.24
CA ASN A 301 -2.16 10.15 -6.25
C ASN A 301 -0.63 10.08 -6.32
N ALA A 302 -0.04 8.89 -6.40
CA ALA A 302 1.41 8.72 -6.47
C ALA A 302 2.02 9.38 -7.71
N LYS A 303 1.38 9.22 -8.87
CA LYS A 303 1.84 9.86 -10.11
C LYS A 303 1.84 11.39 -9.99
N LYS A 304 0.70 11.98 -9.57
CA LYS A 304 0.58 13.43 -9.38
C LYS A 304 1.60 13.95 -8.37
N LEU A 305 1.85 13.19 -7.30
CA LEU A 305 2.79 13.56 -6.26
C LEU A 305 4.23 13.54 -6.76
N ALA A 306 4.62 12.52 -7.51
CA ALA A 306 5.94 12.43 -8.13
C ALA A 306 6.18 13.58 -9.11
N GLU A 307 5.19 13.92 -9.94
CA GLU A 307 5.26 15.06 -10.86
C GLU A 307 5.40 16.40 -10.11
N ALA A 308 4.62 16.61 -9.04
CA ALA A 308 4.69 17.83 -8.23
C ALA A 308 6.04 17.97 -7.49
N LEU A 309 6.54 16.88 -6.89
CA LEU A 309 7.83 16.87 -6.19
C LEU A 309 9.02 17.10 -7.13
N SER A 310 8.92 16.68 -8.40
CA SER A 310 10.01 16.86 -9.37
C SER A 310 10.30 18.34 -9.69
N GLY A 311 9.34 19.23 -9.42
CA GLY A 311 9.50 20.69 -9.55
C GLY A 311 9.74 21.43 -8.23
N HIS A 312 9.86 20.72 -7.10
CA HIS A 312 9.90 21.34 -5.77
C HIS A 312 11.33 21.78 -5.40
N PRO A 313 11.57 23.04 -4.97
CA PRO A 313 12.92 23.55 -4.71
C PRO A 313 13.67 22.87 -3.54
N GLY A 314 12.93 22.36 -2.55
CA GLY A 314 13.48 21.56 -1.44
C GLY A 314 13.70 20.07 -1.73
N VAL A 315 13.55 19.63 -2.98
CA VAL A 315 13.68 18.23 -3.41
C VAL A 315 14.82 18.09 -4.43
N SER A 316 15.79 17.23 -4.13
CA SER A 316 17.01 17.05 -4.94
C SER A 316 16.82 16.06 -6.10
N TRP A 317 15.98 15.04 -5.88
CA TRP A 317 15.63 14.02 -6.87
C TRP A 317 14.31 13.33 -6.49
N VAL A 318 13.65 12.74 -7.49
CA VAL A 318 12.46 11.90 -7.30
C VAL A 318 12.67 10.56 -7.99
N LYS A 319 12.29 9.47 -7.32
CA LYS A 319 12.23 8.12 -7.88
C LYS A 319 10.79 7.63 -7.85
N TYR A 320 10.24 7.43 -9.04
CA TYR A 320 8.94 6.82 -9.27
C TYR A 320 8.94 6.16 -10.65
N PRO A 321 8.53 4.89 -10.82
CA PRO A 321 8.61 4.21 -12.12
C PRO A 321 7.76 4.87 -13.22
N GLY A 322 6.77 5.69 -12.85
CA GLY A 322 5.93 6.42 -13.81
C GLY A 322 6.56 7.68 -14.39
N LEU A 323 7.73 8.11 -13.89
CA LEU A 323 8.50 9.21 -14.46
C LEU A 323 9.33 8.68 -15.65
N THR A 324 9.35 9.42 -16.76
CA THR A 324 9.98 8.99 -18.02
C THR A 324 11.49 8.82 -17.93
N GLU A 325 12.12 9.56 -17.02
CA GLU A 325 13.55 9.54 -16.73
C GLU A 325 13.93 8.40 -15.77
N HIS A 326 12.96 7.72 -15.17
CA HIS A 326 13.23 6.59 -14.29
C HIS A 326 13.78 5.41 -15.10
N PRO A 327 14.90 4.78 -14.71
CA PRO A 327 15.52 3.72 -15.51
C PRO A 327 14.59 2.51 -15.77
N ALA A 328 13.67 2.24 -14.84
CA ALA A 328 12.69 1.18 -14.97
C ALA A 328 11.39 1.57 -15.69
N HIS A 329 11.27 2.77 -16.28
CA HIS A 329 10.02 3.25 -16.87
C HIS A 329 9.48 2.31 -17.96
N GLU A 330 10.34 1.86 -18.88
CA GLU A 330 9.95 0.96 -19.97
C GLU A 330 9.51 -0.41 -19.45
N LEU A 331 10.22 -0.98 -18.47
CA LEU A 331 9.84 -2.23 -17.83
C LEU A 331 8.52 -2.09 -17.05
N ALA A 332 8.35 -0.96 -16.37
CA ALA A 332 7.13 -0.66 -15.66
C ALA A 332 5.93 -0.53 -16.61
N ALA A 333 6.08 0.18 -17.74
CA ALA A 333 5.06 0.28 -18.77
C ALA A 333 4.75 -1.07 -19.45
N LYS A 334 5.73 -1.98 -19.51
CA LYS A 334 5.58 -3.33 -20.05
C LYS A 334 4.82 -4.27 -19.11
N TYR A 335 5.07 -4.20 -17.81
CA TYR A 335 4.63 -5.20 -16.83
C TYR A 335 3.54 -4.74 -15.85
N LEU A 336 3.36 -3.44 -15.66
CA LEU A 336 2.40 -2.88 -14.70
C LEU A 336 1.13 -2.37 -15.40
N ASP A 337 -0.03 -2.84 -14.95
CA ASP A 337 -1.34 -2.46 -15.47
C ASP A 337 -1.92 -1.26 -14.72
N GLY A 338 -2.42 -0.26 -15.46
CA GLY A 338 -3.24 0.83 -14.91
C GLY A 338 -2.48 1.91 -14.13
N GLY A 339 -1.17 1.75 -13.92
CA GLY A 339 -0.30 2.74 -13.28
C GLY A 339 1.07 2.16 -12.94
N TYR A 340 1.82 2.87 -12.09
CA TYR A 340 3.23 2.58 -11.80
C TYR A 340 3.50 2.33 -10.32
N GLY A 341 2.50 1.82 -9.61
CA GLY A 341 2.56 1.60 -8.16
C GLY A 341 2.28 2.86 -7.32
N ALA A 342 2.43 2.70 -6.00
CA ALA A 342 1.96 3.65 -4.99
C ALA A 342 3.06 4.17 -4.05
N ILE A 343 4.33 3.85 -4.36
CA ILE A 343 5.48 4.31 -3.58
C ILE A 343 6.22 5.37 -4.37
N VAL A 344 6.51 6.50 -3.72
CA VAL A 344 7.33 7.58 -4.26
C VAL A 344 8.49 7.78 -3.29
N ASN A 345 9.71 7.80 -3.81
CA ASN A 345 10.89 8.17 -3.04
C ASN A 345 11.41 9.51 -3.54
N PHE A 346 11.90 10.35 -2.64
CA PHE A 346 12.56 11.59 -3.02
C PHE A 346 13.74 11.88 -2.09
N GLY A 347 14.70 12.66 -2.59
CA GLY A 347 15.80 13.20 -1.80
C GLY A 347 15.44 14.57 -1.26
N ILE A 348 15.51 14.75 0.06
CA ILE A 348 15.32 16.07 0.67
C ILE A 348 16.62 16.87 0.70
N GLU A 349 16.56 18.13 0.27
CA GLU A 349 17.69 19.04 0.39
C GLU A 349 18.05 19.27 1.86
N GLY A 350 19.34 19.13 2.20
CA GLY A 350 19.84 19.21 3.58
C GLY A 350 20.02 17.86 4.29
N GLY A 351 19.75 16.73 3.63
CA GLY A 351 20.11 15.39 4.11
C GLY A 351 19.41 15.01 5.42
N VAL A 352 20.13 14.31 6.31
CA VAL A 352 19.53 13.67 7.52
C VAL A 352 18.81 14.66 8.43
N GLU A 353 19.38 15.84 8.66
CA GLU A 353 18.78 16.83 9.56
C GLU A 353 17.50 17.43 8.99
N ALA A 354 17.48 17.74 7.69
CA ALA A 354 16.27 18.15 7.00
C ALA A 354 15.23 17.02 6.96
N GLY A 355 15.66 15.77 6.72
CA GLY A 355 14.79 14.60 6.78
C GLY A 355 14.14 14.40 8.15
N ARG A 356 14.86 14.60 9.25
CA ARG A 356 14.28 14.61 10.60
C ARG A 356 13.27 15.74 10.77
N LYS A 357 13.66 16.96 10.41
CA LYS A 357 12.79 18.14 10.55
C LYS A 357 11.50 18.00 9.74
N LEU A 358 11.58 17.45 8.53
CA LEU A 358 10.42 17.11 7.70
C LEU A 358 9.47 16.18 8.45
N ILE A 359 9.99 15.05 8.94
CA ILE A 359 9.19 14.04 9.65
C ILE A 359 8.54 14.60 10.90
N ASP A 360 9.22 15.49 11.63
CA ASP A 360 8.68 16.14 12.82
C ASP A 360 7.64 17.24 12.50
N SER A 361 7.58 17.71 11.24
CA SER A 361 6.71 18.80 10.79
C SER A 361 5.44 18.34 10.06
N ILE A 362 5.27 17.04 9.83
CA ILE A 362 4.09 16.52 9.13
C ILE A 362 2.82 16.64 10.00
N THR A 363 1.69 16.92 9.34
CA THR A 363 0.39 17.08 10.01
C THR A 363 -0.66 16.06 9.55
N LEU A 364 -0.62 15.67 8.26
CA LEU A 364 -1.52 14.67 7.69
C LEU A 364 -0.84 13.30 7.54
N TRP A 365 0.42 13.29 7.10
CA TRP A 365 1.17 12.07 6.89
C TRP A 365 1.46 11.37 8.21
N SER A 366 1.41 10.04 8.22
CA SER A 366 1.76 9.25 9.40
C SER A 366 3.20 8.78 9.34
N HIS A 367 4.03 9.18 10.31
CA HIS A 367 5.38 8.64 10.46
C HIS A 367 5.34 7.21 11.01
N VAL A 368 5.46 6.21 10.12
CA VAL A 368 5.39 4.79 10.50
C VAL A 368 6.13 3.88 9.52
N ALA A 369 6.69 2.79 10.04
CA ALA A 369 7.33 1.75 9.24
C ALA A 369 6.30 0.77 8.62
N ASN A 370 5.38 1.30 7.80
CA ASN A 370 4.40 0.51 7.04
C ASN A 370 4.23 1.07 5.62
N VAL A 371 3.58 0.30 4.73
CA VAL A 371 3.18 0.73 3.37
C VAL A 371 1.84 0.12 3.00
N GLY A 372 1.14 0.69 2.02
CA GLY A 372 -0.09 0.13 1.45
C GLY A 372 -1.33 0.19 2.34
N ASP A 373 -1.37 1.14 3.28
CA ASP A 373 -2.59 1.53 3.98
C ASP A 373 -3.37 2.55 3.14
N ALA A 374 -4.66 2.70 3.41
CA ALA A 374 -5.51 3.76 2.88
C ALA A 374 -5.03 5.16 3.27
N LYS A 375 -4.34 5.28 4.41
CA LYS A 375 -3.73 6.54 4.89
C LYS A 375 -2.31 6.67 4.35
N SER A 376 -1.94 7.89 4.04
CA SER A 376 -0.62 8.26 3.55
C SER A 376 0.44 8.14 4.65
N LEU A 377 1.50 7.39 4.36
CA LEU A 377 2.57 7.08 5.30
C LEU A 377 3.89 7.62 4.79
N ILE A 378 4.70 8.14 5.70
CA ILE A 378 6.02 8.71 5.41
C ILE A 378 7.05 8.13 6.34
N ILE A 379 8.27 7.93 5.83
CA ILE A 379 9.41 7.57 6.68
C ILE A 379 10.71 8.07 6.06
N HIS A 380 11.66 8.44 6.91
CA HIS A 380 13.03 8.76 6.52
C HIS A 380 13.95 7.59 6.93
N PRO A 381 14.30 6.66 6.02
CA PRO A 381 14.91 5.38 6.39
C PRO A 381 16.26 5.49 7.10
N ALA A 382 17.11 6.45 6.68
CA ALA A 382 18.44 6.63 7.24
C ALA A 382 18.42 6.95 8.75
N SER A 383 17.41 7.67 9.24
CA SER A 383 17.26 7.97 10.68
C SER A 383 16.33 7.00 11.43
N THR A 384 15.81 5.96 10.77
CA THR A 384 14.78 5.07 11.34
C THR A 384 15.06 3.59 11.04
N THR A 385 14.41 3.03 10.01
CA THR A 385 14.38 1.60 9.68
C THR A 385 15.74 1.00 9.35
N HIS A 386 16.67 1.82 8.85
CA HIS A 386 18.01 1.37 8.45
C HIS A 386 19.10 1.87 9.40
N LEU A 387 18.73 2.46 10.55
CA LEU A 387 19.67 2.93 11.57
C LEU A 387 20.58 1.81 12.12
N GLN A 388 20.12 0.56 12.06
CA GLN A 388 20.87 -0.60 12.54
C GLN A 388 21.93 -1.10 11.55
N LEU A 389 21.89 -0.65 10.29
CA LEU A 389 22.84 -1.02 9.26
C LEU A 389 24.10 -0.17 9.35
N SER A 390 25.23 -0.72 8.90
CA SER A 390 26.44 0.08 8.69
C SER A 390 26.21 1.08 7.55
N PRO A 391 26.95 2.21 7.48
CA PRO A 391 26.84 3.14 6.36
C PRO A 391 27.10 2.49 4.99
N GLU A 392 27.99 1.49 4.93
CA GLU A 392 28.27 0.72 3.72
C GLU A 392 27.07 -0.15 3.31
N ASP A 393 26.41 -0.80 4.27
CA ASP A 393 25.20 -1.58 4.01
C ASP A 393 23.99 -0.68 3.66
N GLN A 394 23.91 0.53 4.19
CA GLN A 394 22.91 1.53 3.79
C GLN A 394 23.10 1.92 2.32
N ASP A 395 24.32 2.23 1.91
CA ASP A 395 24.63 2.57 0.52
C ASP A 395 24.34 1.40 -0.43
N ARG A 396 24.79 0.19 -0.06
CA ARG A 396 24.54 -1.04 -0.83
C ARG A 396 23.06 -1.41 -0.94
N SER A 397 22.23 -1.01 0.04
CA SER A 397 20.78 -1.19 -0.02
C SER A 397 20.06 -0.02 -0.69
N GLY A 398 20.79 0.97 -1.23
CA GLY A 398 20.21 2.11 -1.92
C GLY A 398 19.56 3.15 -0.99
N VAL A 399 19.87 3.13 0.30
CA VAL A 399 19.40 4.10 1.29
C VAL A 399 20.40 5.23 1.41
N THR A 400 20.08 6.37 0.80
CA THR A 400 20.87 7.59 0.93
C THR A 400 20.45 8.41 2.16
N PRO A 401 21.34 9.24 2.72
CA PRO A 401 21.04 10.04 3.92
C PRO A 401 19.91 11.08 3.76
N ASP A 402 19.51 11.39 2.53
CA ASP A 402 18.44 12.31 2.14
C ASP A 402 17.15 11.59 1.73
N LEU A 403 17.13 10.26 1.67
CA LEU A 403 15.98 9.52 1.15
C LEU A 403 14.79 9.62 2.09
N VAL A 404 13.66 10.07 1.54
CA VAL A 404 12.34 10.01 2.16
C VAL A 404 11.46 9.09 1.31
N ARG A 405 10.77 8.15 1.97
CA ARG A 405 9.84 7.22 1.32
C ARG A 405 8.41 7.57 1.67
N LEU A 406 7.58 7.65 0.64
CA LEU A 406 6.15 7.91 0.72
C LEU A 406 5.38 6.67 0.27
N SER A 407 4.51 6.16 1.14
CA SER A 407 3.42 5.26 0.76
C SER A 407 2.18 6.10 0.58
N VAL A 408 1.84 6.39 -0.67
CA VAL A 408 0.80 7.36 -1.00
C VAL A 408 -0.58 6.74 -0.82
N GLY A 409 -1.43 7.38 -0.01
CA GLY A 409 -2.75 6.90 0.40
C GLY A 409 -3.88 7.32 -0.55
N LEU A 410 -5.10 7.31 -0.01
CA LEU A 410 -6.36 7.53 -0.73
C LEU A 410 -6.97 8.93 -0.51
N GLU A 411 -6.28 9.81 0.20
CA GLU A 411 -6.71 11.17 0.48
C GLU A 411 -6.96 11.99 -0.80
N GLN A 412 -7.56 13.17 -0.65
CA GLN A 412 -7.55 14.15 -1.73
C GLN A 412 -6.11 14.61 -1.97
N PHE A 413 -5.76 14.72 -3.24
CA PHE A 413 -4.38 15.00 -3.64
C PHE A 413 -3.92 16.37 -3.12
N GLU A 414 -4.81 17.36 -3.14
CA GLU A 414 -4.53 18.73 -2.76
C GLU A 414 -4.14 18.82 -1.27
N ASP A 415 -4.88 18.14 -0.38
CA ASP A 415 -4.58 18.08 1.05
C ASP A 415 -3.25 17.35 1.32
N LEU A 416 -3.03 16.26 0.59
CA LEU A 416 -1.86 15.40 0.71
C LEU A 416 -0.57 16.11 0.32
N TYR A 417 -0.58 16.79 -0.83
CA TYR A 417 0.59 17.54 -1.31
C TYR A 417 0.80 18.82 -0.52
N ALA A 418 -0.26 19.56 -0.13
CA ALA A 418 -0.10 20.76 0.68
C ALA A 418 0.54 20.45 2.04
N SER A 419 0.06 19.41 2.76
CA SER A 419 0.66 19.00 4.02
C SER A 419 2.13 18.58 3.87
N LEU A 420 2.51 17.94 2.74
CA LEU A 420 3.89 17.58 2.48
C LEU A 420 4.76 18.79 2.14
N ALA A 421 4.28 19.68 1.27
CA ALA A 421 4.98 20.88 0.84
C ALA A 421 5.27 21.82 2.02
N ASP A 422 4.29 22.03 2.91
CA ASP A 422 4.47 22.81 4.14
C ASP A 422 5.58 22.21 5.03
N ALA A 423 5.59 20.89 5.18
CA ALA A 423 6.61 20.19 5.97
C ALA A 423 8.00 20.26 5.31
N ILE A 424 8.09 20.20 3.97
CA ILE A 424 9.35 20.41 3.24
C ILE A 424 9.81 21.86 3.41
N ALA A 425 8.91 22.84 3.35
CA ALA A 425 9.24 24.24 3.52
C ALA A 425 9.78 24.52 4.93
N GLU A 426 9.15 23.97 5.96
CA GLU A 426 9.67 24.04 7.33
C GLU A 426 11.05 23.38 7.44
N ALA A 427 11.25 22.22 6.80
CA ALA A 427 12.51 21.50 6.83
C ALA A 427 13.67 22.22 6.11
N THR A 428 13.39 22.86 4.98
CA THR A 428 14.41 23.34 4.02
C THR A 428 14.49 24.87 3.89
N GLY A 429 13.47 25.59 4.37
CA GLY A 429 13.31 27.02 4.14
C GLY A 429 12.93 27.40 2.71
N THR A 430 12.40 26.43 1.92
CA THR A 430 12.00 26.66 0.53
C THR A 430 10.51 26.43 0.33
N ASP A 431 9.81 27.44 -0.19
CA ASP A 431 8.38 27.34 -0.49
C ASP A 431 8.16 26.78 -1.90
N ALA A 432 7.04 26.07 -2.08
CA ALA A 432 6.58 25.63 -3.39
C ALA A 432 5.19 26.18 -3.72
N ALA A 433 4.87 26.22 -5.00
CA ALA A 433 3.51 26.50 -5.43
C ALA A 433 2.58 25.38 -4.95
N LEU A 434 1.59 25.74 -4.14
CA LEU A 434 0.52 24.84 -3.74
C LEU A 434 -0.53 24.72 -4.86
N PRO A 435 -1.29 23.60 -4.91
CA PRO A 435 -2.43 23.48 -5.81
C PRO A 435 -3.42 24.61 -5.52
N GLU A 436 -3.98 25.21 -6.57
CA GLU A 436 -4.96 26.28 -6.41
C GLU A 436 -6.26 25.70 -5.81
N VAL A 437 -6.52 26.04 -4.54
CA VAL A 437 -7.77 25.69 -3.86
C VAL A 437 -8.70 26.88 -3.93
N ASP A 438 -9.89 26.71 -4.49
CA ASP A 438 -10.93 27.75 -4.51
C ASP A 438 -11.33 28.11 -3.06
N PRO A 439 -10.96 29.30 -2.55
CA PRO A 439 -11.22 29.66 -1.16
C PRO A 439 -12.72 29.77 -0.88
N LEU A 440 -13.55 30.07 -1.89
CA LEU A 440 -15.00 30.08 -1.76
C LEU A 440 -15.56 28.67 -1.63
N ALA A 441 -15.06 27.72 -2.42
CA ALA A 441 -15.45 26.31 -2.29
C ALA A 441 -15.09 25.76 -0.90
N GLN A 442 -13.91 26.11 -0.38
CA GLN A 442 -13.48 25.71 0.96
C GLN A 442 -14.36 26.33 2.06
N ALA A 443 -14.72 27.61 1.93
CA ALA A 443 -15.67 28.25 2.83
C ALA A 443 -17.05 27.55 2.78
N ARG A 444 -17.51 27.09 1.61
CA ARG A 444 -18.80 26.41 1.47
C ARG A 444 -18.81 24.97 1.97
N GLN A 445 -17.66 24.33 2.12
CA GLN A 445 -17.56 22.90 2.43
C GLN A 445 -18.06 22.53 3.82
N ALA A 446 -17.83 23.38 4.81
CA ALA A 446 -18.23 23.12 6.19
C ALA A 446 -18.53 24.41 6.96
N ALA A 447 -19.75 24.53 7.48
CA ALA A 447 -20.13 25.59 8.41
C ALA A 447 -19.82 25.26 9.87
N VAL A 448 -19.27 24.08 10.14
CA VAL A 448 -18.86 23.62 11.48
C VAL A 448 -17.38 23.28 11.42
N GLU A 449 -16.63 23.79 12.39
CA GLU A 449 -15.23 23.44 12.59
C GLU A 449 -15.12 22.56 13.83
N HIS A 450 -14.38 21.45 13.72
CA HIS A 450 -14.08 20.57 14.84
C HIS A 450 -12.72 20.97 15.41
N THR A 451 -12.71 21.56 16.60
CA THR A 451 -11.50 21.99 17.31
C THR A 451 -11.25 21.12 18.53
N GLU A 452 -10.09 21.26 19.18
CA GLU A 452 -9.79 20.57 20.44
C GLU A 452 -10.79 20.93 21.55
N ASP A 453 -11.31 22.17 21.54
CA ASP A 453 -12.34 22.65 22.48
C ASP A 453 -13.76 22.17 22.13
N GLY A 454 -13.90 21.39 21.06
CA GLY A 454 -15.17 20.85 20.56
C GLY A 454 -15.63 21.49 19.25
N PRO A 455 -16.77 21.01 18.71
CA PRO A 455 -17.32 21.53 17.47
C PRO A 455 -17.95 22.91 17.68
N ARG A 456 -17.65 23.86 16.78
CA ARG A 456 -18.29 25.18 16.74
C ARG A 456 -18.84 25.50 15.35
N ARG A 457 -19.94 26.25 15.30
CA ARG A 457 -20.39 26.85 14.03
C ARG A 457 -19.44 27.97 13.65
N ARG A 458 -19.02 27.99 12.39
CA ARG A 458 -18.27 29.09 11.80
C ARG A 458 -19.14 30.35 11.79
N VAL A 459 -18.50 31.49 12.02
CA VAL A 459 -19.16 32.79 12.14
C VAL A 459 -18.91 33.60 10.86
N LEU A 460 -19.98 34.13 10.29
CA LEU A 460 -19.94 35.05 9.16
C LEU A 460 -20.44 36.42 9.63
N ALA A 461 -19.56 37.43 9.61
CA ALA A 461 -19.98 38.81 9.91
C ALA A 461 -20.51 39.47 8.64
N ALA A 462 -21.78 39.85 8.63
CA ALA A 462 -22.44 40.46 7.47
C ALA A 462 -22.38 41.99 7.57
N LEU A 463 -21.71 42.66 6.63
CA LEU A 463 -21.63 44.14 6.61
C LEU A 463 -22.92 44.82 6.14
N THR A 464 -24.06 44.18 6.39
CA THR A 464 -25.40 44.65 6.06
C THR A 464 -26.39 44.20 7.12
N SER A 465 -27.46 44.97 7.29
CA SER A 465 -28.61 44.60 8.10
C SER A 465 -29.64 43.75 7.34
N THR A 466 -29.46 43.57 6.02
CA THR A 466 -30.41 42.85 5.15
C THR A 466 -30.05 41.38 5.06
N SER A 467 -30.91 40.50 5.59
CA SER A 467 -30.63 39.05 5.67
C SER A 467 -30.64 38.32 4.33
N GLU A 468 -31.26 38.90 3.28
CA GLU A 468 -31.43 38.22 1.99
C GLU A 468 -30.11 37.82 1.34
N TYR A 469 -29.07 38.65 1.50
CA TYR A 469 -27.74 38.42 0.95
C TYR A 469 -26.96 37.28 1.63
N THR A 470 -27.31 36.92 2.86
CA THR A 470 -26.60 35.90 3.65
C THR A 470 -27.40 34.62 3.85
N LYS A 471 -28.64 34.54 3.34
CA LYS A 471 -29.52 33.36 3.46
C LYS A 471 -28.86 32.06 3.01
N ALA A 472 -28.04 32.09 1.95
CA ALA A 472 -27.33 30.91 1.47
C ALA A 472 -26.37 30.36 2.54
N TRP A 473 -25.64 31.23 3.22
CA TRP A 473 -24.70 30.88 4.28
C TRP A 473 -25.41 30.44 5.57
N GLU A 474 -26.53 31.07 5.92
CA GLU A 474 -27.38 30.61 7.02
C GLU A 474 -27.90 29.18 6.77
N ARG A 475 -28.31 28.87 5.53
CA ARG A 475 -28.75 27.53 5.13
C ARG A 475 -27.61 26.50 5.16
N LEU A 476 -26.39 26.91 4.82
CA LEU A 476 -25.20 26.07 5.01
C LEU A 476 -24.91 25.80 6.49
N GLY A 477 -25.51 26.57 7.40
CA GLY A 477 -25.36 26.41 8.83
C GLY A 477 -24.37 27.38 9.46
N TYR A 478 -23.95 28.45 8.77
CA TYR A 478 -23.11 29.49 9.39
C TYR A 478 -23.87 30.26 10.46
N ARG A 479 -23.19 30.65 11.54
CA ARG A 479 -23.72 31.65 12.48
C ARG A 479 -23.49 33.04 11.87
N VAL A 480 -24.51 33.56 11.19
CA VAL A 480 -24.43 34.90 10.58
C VAL A 480 -24.73 35.95 11.63
N LEU A 481 -23.84 36.92 11.78
CA LEU A 481 -23.98 38.03 12.72
C LEU A 481 -24.03 39.35 11.95
N PRO A 482 -25.03 40.22 12.18
CA PRO A 482 -25.09 41.53 11.54
C PRO A 482 -23.96 42.42 12.05
N ALA A 483 -23.26 43.08 11.13
CA ALA A 483 -22.10 43.92 11.38
C ALA A 483 -22.05 45.13 10.43
N GLY A 484 -23.22 45.71 10.12
CA GLY A 484 -23.39 46.80 9.17
C GLY A 484 -22.94 48.19 9.64
N SER A 485 -22.20 48.31 10.74
CA SER A 485 -21.62 49.56 11.22
C SER A 485 -20.29 49.32 11.97
N GLU A 486 -19.48 50.36 12.12
CA GLU A 486 -18.21 50.26 12.86
C GLU A 486 -18.43 49.92 14.34
N GLU A 487 -19.49 50.42 14.96
CA GLU A 487 -19.86 50.08 16.33
C GLU A 487 -20.14 48.59 16.49
N ALA A 488 -20.87 47.98 15.55
CA ALA A 488 -21.16 46.55 15.57
C ALA A 488 -19.90 45.69 15.39
N LEU A 489 -18.96 46.13 14.53
CA LEU A 489 -17.67 45.46 14.38
C LEU A 489 -16.83 45.50 15.66
N ARG A 490 -16.82 46.65 16.35
CA ARG A 490 -16.13 46.81 17.64
C ARG A 490 -16.78 45.98 18.75
N GLU A 491 -18.10 45.84 18.74
CA GLU A 491 -18.81 44.98 19.69
C GLU A 491 -18.45 43.50 19.51
N LEU A 492 -18.40 43.00 18.27
CA LEU A 492 -17.96 41.63 17.98
C LEU A 492 -16.52 41.37 18.48
N GLN A 493 -15.61 42.32 18.25
CA GLN A 493 -14.24 42.24 18.73
C GLN A 493 -14.16 42.25 20.28
N GLN A 494 -14.86 43.18 20.93
CA GLN A 494 -14.89 43.30 22.40
C GLN A 494 -15.46 42.05 23.08
N ASN A 495 -16.45 41.41 22.45
CA ASN A 495 -17.04 40.16 22.92
C ASN A 495 -16.18 38.92 22.63
N GLY A 496 -15.00 39.09 22.01
CA GLY A 496 -14.10 37.99 21.66
C GLY A 496 -14.71 37.01 20.64
N VAL A 497 -15.62 37.48 19.79
CA VAL A 497 -16.23 36.62 18.77
C VAL A 497 -15.21 36.33 17.69
N HIS A 498 -14.84 35.05 17.55
CA HIS A 498 -13.99 34.61 16.44
C HIS A 498 -14.80 34.58 15.15
N VAL A 499 -14.49 35.49 14.21
CA VAL A 499 -15.17 35.62 12.92
C VAL A 499 -14.34 34.92 11.85
N ASP A 500 -14.89 33.87 11.24
CA ASP A 500 -14.20 33.10 10.21
C ASP A 500 -14.17 33.84 8.87
N TYR A 501 -15.29 34.45 8.48
CA TYR A 501 -15.43 35.15 7.21
C TYR A 501 -16.25 36.44 7.38
N VAL A 502 -16.03 37.40 6.49
CA VAL A 502 -16.85 38.60 6.36
C VAL A 502 -17.63 38.54 5.06
N TYR A 503 -18.90 38.90 5.08
CA TYR A 503 -19.71 39.10 3.88
C TYR A 503 -19.87 40.58 3.60
N ALA A 504 -19.34 41.03 2.46
CA ALA A 504 -19.34 42.43 2.04
C ALA A 504 -20.18 42.60 0.74
N PRO A 505 -21.41 43.12 0.85
CA PRO A 505 -22.22 43.44 -0.34
C PRO A 505 -21.69 44.68 -1.06
N GLU A 506 -22.28 44.99 -2.22
CA GLU A 506 -22.03 46.23 -2.94
C GLU A 506 -22.28 47.46 -2.05
N GLY A 507 -21.35 48.43 -2.07
CA GLY A 507 -21.39 49.64 -1.25
C GLY A 507 -20.88 49.49 0.20
N ALA A 508 -20.32 48.33 0.58
CA ALA A 508 -19.71 48.10 1.90
C ALA A 508 -18.19 48.35 1.92
N ASP A 509 -17.63 49.01 0.91
CA ASP A 509 -16.19 49.27 0.73
C ASP A 509 -15.57 49.98 1.96
N SER A 510 -16.26 51.01 2.46
CA SER A 510 -15.82 51.78 3.64
C SER A 510 -15.71 50.95 4.94
N LEU A 511 -16.54 49.92 5.08
CA LEU A 511 -16.54 49.02 6.25
C LEU A 511 -15.63 47.80 6.08
N THR A 512 -15.36 47.38 4.84
CA THR A 512 -14.61 46.15 4.52
C THR A 512 -13.20 46.18 5.12
N GLU A 513 -12.47 47.28 4.90
CA GLU A 513 -11.12 47.47 5.42
C GLU A 513 -11.11 47.48 6.96
N THR A 514 -12.10 48.14 7.56
CA THR A 514 -12.27 48.21 9.02
C THR A 514 -12.60 46.84 9.62
N ALA A 515 -13.47 46.06 8.98
CA ALA A 515 -13.83 44.71 9.40
C ALA A 515 -12.62 43.78 9.35
N CYS A 516 -11.83 43.81 8.26
CA CYS A 516 -10.63 43.00 8.14
C CYS A 516 -9.62 43.32 9.24
N ARG A 517 -9.41 44.61 9.54
CA ARG A 517 -8.49 45.05 10.58
C ARG A 517 -8.93 44.63 11.99
N LEU A 518 -10.23 44.74 12.30
CA LEU A 518 -10.75 44.48 13.66
C LEU A 518 -10.96 42.99 13.93
N LEU A 519 -11.45 42.24 12.94
CA LEU A 519 -11.92 40.87 13.11
C LEU A 519 -10.94 39.82 12.58
N GLN A 520 -9.99 40.21 11.73
CA GLN A 520 -8.98 39.32 11.13
C GLN A 520 -9.58 38.03 10.52
N PRO A 521 -10.57 38.14 9.61
CA PRO A 521 -11.21 36.97 9.03
C PRO A 521 -10.27 36.19 8.09
N LYS A 522 -10.56 34.91 7.87
CA LYS A 522 -9.88 34.08 6.87
C LYS A 522 -10.11 34.59 5.44
N GLY A 523 -11.26 35.20 5.18
CA GLY A 523 -11.58 35.80 3.88
C GLY A 523 -12.80 36.71 3.88
N VAL A 524 -12.94 37.50 2.81
CA VAL A 524 -14.09 38.37 2.53
C VAL A 524 -14.85 37.84 1.33
N ILE A 525 -16.13 37.55 1.52
CA ILE A 525 -17.07 37.08 0.50
C ILE A 525 -17.79 38.30 -0.10
N HIS A 526 -17.73 38.45 -1.43
CA HIS A 526 -18.36 39.56 -2.16
C HIS A 526 -18.78 39.16 -3.58
N HIS A 527 -19.60 39.99 -4.24
CA HIS A 527 -20.15 39.72 -5.59
C HIS A 527 -19.22 40.13 -6.75
N GLY A 528 -17.91 40.21 -6.52
CA GLY A 528 -16.94 40.66 -7.54
C GLY A 528 -16.99 42.17 -7.80
N THR A 529 -17.41 42.95 -6.81
CA THR A 529 -17.42 44.42 -6.84
C THR A 529 -16.00 44.98 -6.68
N PRO A 530 -15.47 45.72 -7.69
CA PRO A 530 -14.07 46.21 -7.66
C PRO A 530 -13.75 47.10 -6.46
N ASP A 531 -14.70 47.91 -6.01
CA ASP A 531 -14.52 48.82 -4.88
C ASP A 531 -14.35 48.08 -3.55
N VAL A 532 -15.02 46.93 -3.38
CA VAL A 532 -14.86 46.08 -2.19
C VAL A 532 -13.54 45.32 -2.28
N GLU A 533 -13.23 44.77 -3.46
CA GLU A 533 -12.00 44.01 -3.70
C GLU A 533 -10.74 44.85 -3.42
N ALA A 534 -10.75 46.12 -3.86
CA ALA A 534 -9.66 47.07 -3.59
C ALA A 534 -9.46 47.40 -2.09
N LYS A 535 -10.42 47.02 -1.23
CA LYS A 535 -10.38 47.24 0.22
C LYS A 535 -10.05 45.99 1.03
N ILE A 536 -9.87 44.85 0.37
CA ILE A 536 -9.42 43.61 1.01
C ILE A 536 -7.89 43.68 1.16
N PRO A 537 -7.34 43.58 2.40
CA PRO A 537 -5.90 43.56 2.61
C PRO A 537 -5.23 42.35 1.94
N SER A 538 -3.97 42.49 1.53
CA SER A 538 -3.22 41.44 0.82
C SER A 538 -3.05 40.11 1.59
N GLY A 539 -3.31 40.09 2.90
CA GLY A 539 -3.27 38.89 3.74
C GLY A 539 -4.65 38.24 3.99
N THR A 540 -5.72 38.74 3.39
CA THR A 540 -7.08 38.22 3.55
C THR A 540 -7.59 37.72 2.20
N ALA A 541 -8.14 36.51 2.15
CA ALA A 541 -8.61 35.94 0.89
C ALA A 541 -9.82 36.73 0.34
N SER A 542 -9.81 37.03 -0.96
CA SER A 542 -10.96 37.57 -1.70
C SER A 542 -11.78 36.41 -2.27
N LEU A 543 -13.03 36.26 -1.83
CA LEU A 543 -13.94 35.17 -2.18
C LEU A 543 -15.07 35.72 -3.03
N VAL A 544 -14.98 35.56 -4.35
CA VAL A 544 -15.98 36.06 -5.30
C VAL A 544 -17.15 35.08 -5.40
N ASP A 545 -18.24 35.38 -4.71
CA ASP A 545 -19.48 34.62 -4.78
C ASP A 545 -20.47 35.26 -5.76
N LYS A 546 -20.63 34.67 -6.95
CA LYS A 546 -21.50 35.19 -8.02
C LYS A 546 -22.93 34.62 -8.01
N ASN A 547 -23.26 33.74 -7.06
CA ASN A 547 -24.48 32.93 -7.09
C ASN A 547 -25.45 33.22 -5.94
#